data_AF-A0A1G8V0Z6-F1
#
_entry.id   AF-A0A1G8V0Z6-F1
#
_cell.length_a   1.000
_cell.length_b   1.000
_cell.length_c   1.000
_cell.angle_alpha   90.00
_cell.angle_beta   90.00
_cell.angle_gamma   90.00
#
_symmetry.space_group_name_H-M   'P 1'
#
loop_
_entity.id
_entity.type
_entity.pdbx_description
1 polymer ?
#
loop_
_entity_poly.entity_id
_entity_poly.type
_entity_poly.pdbx_seq_one_letter_code
_entity_poly.pdbx_strand_id
1 'polypeptide(L)'
;MKLNDGEEHRRQLPDRFTQAVTAATLPEDNIIFSRKWESLSSRYGSPEDVFTEVIEELEALYPADVLKQMTDEAKNRVQPAPKKYFKVSLEDFKNTEDWKERLYMLSHFDTPDAADYPLLSHALDDEKMQVRRIAVSLLAMIESKETLQYLSQAMKDRAVPVRRTAADAYSDLGFKEGLTDMYEALGDKSPIVRWRAAMFIYEMGDESSLQALRAHQDDSQYDVRLQIEMAITRIEQGESALGSVWKQMQNRER
;
A
#
# COMPACT_ATOMS: atom_id res chain seq x y z
N MET A 1 6.46 2.94 19.21
CA MET A 1 5.48 3.39 18.20
C MET A 1 4.50 4.36 18.83
N LYS A 2 3.96 5.27 18.01
CA LYS A 2 2.92 6.21 18.41
C LYS A 2 1.77 6.10 17.40
N LEU A 3 0.55 6.05 17.91
CA LEU A 3 -0.69 6.11 17.13
C LEU A 3 -1.50 7.31 17.63
N ASN A 4 -2.20 8.00 16.72
CA ASN A 4 -3.10 9.08 17.07
C ASN A 4 -4.41 8.92 16.28
N ASP A 5 -5.50 8.69 16.99
CA ASP A 5 -6.87 8.57 16.47
C ASP A 5 -7.80 9.68 17.01
N GLY A 6 -7.22 10.75 17.56
CA GLY A 6 -7.87 11.72 18.42
C GLY A 6 -7.32 11.68 19.84
N GLU A 7 -6.81 10.51 20.26
CA GLU A 7 -6.04 10.32 21.48
C GLU A 7 -4.64 9.78 21.15
N GLU A 8 -3.64 10.14 21.96
CA GLU A 8 -2.28 9.64 21.76
C GLU A 8 -2.08 8.28 22.46
N HIS A 9 -1.84 7.24 21.66
CA HIS A 9 -1.50 5.91 22.14
C HIS A 9 -0.02 5.63 21.90
N ARG A 10 0.63 4.93 22.84
CA ARG A 10 2.04 4.53 22.71
C ARG A 10 2.23 3.06 23.06
N ARG A 11 3.07 2.40 22.27
CA ARG A 11 3.50 1.02 22.53
C ARG A 11 4.99 0.83 22.24
N GLN A 12 5.67 0.09 23.10
CA GLN A 12 7.06 -0.31 22.90
C GLN A 12 7.12 -1.44 21.86
N LEU A 13 8.17 -1.44 21.04
CA LEU A 13 8.47 -2.59 20.18
C LEU A 13 8.99 -3.76 21.01
N PRO A 14 8.92 -5.01 20.50
CA PRO A 14 9.53 -6.17 21.16
C PRO A 14 10.98 -5.93 21.57
N ASP A 15 11.40 -6.52 22.70
CA ASP A 15 12.68 -6.25 23.35
C ASP A 15 13.89 -6.39 22.42
N ARG A 16 13.82 -7.31 21.44
CA ARG A 16 14.89 -7.52 20.45
C ARG A 16 15.30 -6.23 19.73
N PHE A 17 14.36 -5.32 19.44
CA PHE A 17 14.67 -4.02 18.83
C PHE A 17 15.35 -3.08 19.81
N THR A 18 14.90 -3.07 21.07
CA THR A 18 15.51 -2.23 22.13
C THR A 18 16.93 -2.72 22.47
N GLN A 19 17.12 -4.03 22.50
CA GLN A 19 18.43 -4.67 22.68
C GLN A 19 19.36 -4.39 21.50
N ALA A 20 18.87 -4.42 20.26
CA ALA A 20 19.65 -4.06 19.08
C ALA A 20 20.13 -2.60 19.13
N VAL A 21 19.26 -1.65 19.49
CA VAL A 21 19.65 -0.25 19.68
C VAL A 21 20.71 -0.12 20.78
N THR A 22 20.50 -0.77 21.92
CA THR A 22 21.45 -0.75 23.04
C THR A 22 22.80 -1.32 22.62
N ALA A 23 22.81 -2.44 21.90
CA ALA A 23 24.01 -3.05 21.39
C ALA A 23 24.73 -2.16 20.37
N ALA A 24 24.00 -1.46 19.51
CA ALA A 24 24.56 -0.56 18.50
C ALA A 24 25.12 0.75 19.04
N THR A 25 24.76 1.14 20.27
CA THR A 25 25.09 2.44 20.87
C THR A 25 26.49 2.43 21.47
N LEU A 26 27.35 3.36 21.05
CA LEU A 26 28.66 3.60 21.64
C LEU A 26 28.60 4.68 22.74
N PRO A 27 29.55 4.74 23.68
CA PRO A 27 29.51 5.70 24.80
C PRO A 27 29.40 7.18 24.39
N GLU A 28 29.93 7.53 23.22
CA GLU A 28 29.87 8.88 22.65
C GLU A 28 28.56 9.20 21.90
N ASP A 29 27.70 8.20 21.66
CA ASP A 29 26.47 8.40 20.91
C ASP A 29 25.38 9.09 21.72
N ASN A 30 24.69 10.04 21.08
CA ASN A 30 23.46 10.60 21.61
C ASN A 30 22.25 10.01 20.87
N ILE A 31 21.74 8.90 21.40
CA ILE A 31 20.59 8.19 20.82
C ILE A 31 19.30 9.02 20.76
N ILE A 32 19.20 10.13 21.49
CA ILE A 32 18.01 11.00 21.43
C ILE A 32 18.06 11.84 20.16
N PHE A 33 19.22 12.40 19.84
CA PHE A 33 19.42 13.19 18.62
C PHE A 33 19.43 12.34 17.34
N SER A 34 19.74 11.05 17.44
CA SER A 34 19.71 10.12 16.29
C SER A 34 18.31 9.63 15.92
N ARG A 35 17.26 9.97 16.68
CA ARG A 35 15.89 9.49 16.42
C ARG A 35 15.29 10.20 15.21
N LYS A 36 14.68 9.42 14.33
CA LYS A 36 13.85 9.92 13.23
C LYS A 36 12.45 9.32 13.36
N TRP A 37 11.43 10.16 13.15
CA TRP A 37 10.07 9.68 12.97
C TRP A 37 9.92 9.17 11.54
N GLU A 38 9.49 7.92 11.42
CA GLU A 38 9.05 7.32 10.17
C GLU A 38 7.53 7.18 10.22
N SER A 39 6.85 7.83 9.27
CA SER A 39 5.40 7.78 9.17
C SER A 39 4.97 6.54 8.40
N LEU A 40 4.22 5.64 9.04
CA LEU A 40 3.61 4.49 8.40
C LEU A 40 2.26 4.87 7.78
N SER A 41 1.82 4.13 6.77
CA SER A 41 0.52 4.38 6.15
C SER A 41 -0.63 4.18 7.15
N SER A 42 -1.75 4.89 6.93
CA SER A 42 -2.93 4.80 7.81
C SER A 42 -3.42 3.36 7.94
N ARG A 43 -3.68 2.94 9.18
CA ARG A 43 -4.28 1.64 9.53
C ARG A 43 -5.68 1.85 10.08
N TYR A 44 -6.49 0.80 10.03
CA TYR A 44 -7.89 0.83 10.47
C TYR A 44 -8.14 -0.31 11.46
N GLY A 45 -8.92 -0.04 12.50
CA GLY A 45 -9.18 -0.99 13.58
C GLY A 45 -9.04 -0.32 14.94
N SER A 46 -9.07 -1.12 16.01
CA SER A 46 -8.75 -0.59 17.34
C SER A 46 -7.25 -0.27 17.44
N PRO A 47 -6.84 0.63 18.36
CA PRO A 47 -5.42 0.86 18.63
C PRO A 47 -4.62 -0.42 18.89
N GLU A 48 -5.22 -1.41 19.57
CA GLU A 48 -4.62 -2.71 19.86
C GLU A 48 -4.33 -3.51 18.58
N ASP A 49 -5.31 -3.60 17.69
CA ASP A 49 -5.19 -4.31 16.41
C ASP A 49 -4.11 -3.66 15.55
N VAL A 50 -4.14 -2.32 15.46
CA VAL A 50 -3.17 -1.54 14.68
C VAL A 50 -1.75 -1.75 15.19
N PHE A 51 -1.54 -1.69 16.51
CA PHE A 51 -0.22 -1.94 17.06
C PHE A 51 0.27 -3.36 16.82
N THR A 52 -0.61 -4.34 16.96
CA THR A 52 -0.27 -5.76 16.72
C THR A 52 0.13 -5.96 15.27
N GLU A 53 -0.69 -5.47 14.33
CA GLU A 53 -0.43 -5.55 12.89
C GLU A 53 0.93 -4.93 12.53
N VAL A 54 1.20 -3.72 13.03
CA VAL A 54 2.45 -3.00 12.73
C VAL A 54 3.65 -3.68 13.37
N ILE A 55 3.52 -4.22 14.58
CA ILE A 55 4.62 -4.99 15.21
C ILE A 55 4.94 -6.22 14.36
N GLU A 56 3.93 -7.01 14.00
CA GLU A 56 4.16 -8.22 13.22
C GLU A 56 4.78 -7.92 11.84
N GLU A 57 4.36 -6.83 11.18
CA GLU A 57 4.94 -6.35 9.93
C GLU A 57 6.41 -5.94 10.11
N LEU A 58 6.71 -5.14 11.15
CA LEU A 58 8.10 -4.80 11.48
C LEU A 58 8.92 -6.04 11.82
N GLU A 59 8.31 -7.03 12.45
CA GLU A 59 9.04 -8.25 12.76
C GLU A 59 9.40 -9.05 11.51
N ALA A 60 8.49 -9.13 10.54
CA ALA A 60 8.73 -9.74 9.24
C ALA A 60 9.82 -8.99 8.44
N LEU A 61 9.79 -7.66 8.44
CA LEU A 61 10.73 -6.82 7.68
C LEU A 61 12.15 -6.80 8.26
N TYR A 62 12.30 -7.10 9.55
CA TYR A 62 13.58 -7.13 10.26
C TYR A 62 13.77 -8.48 10.97
N PRO A 63 14.05 -9.57 10.22
CA PRO A 63 14.39 -10.85 10.83
C PRO A 63 15.68 -10.76 11.65
N ALA A 64 15.95 -11.78 12.47
CA ALA A 64 16.99 -11.73 13.50
C ALA A 64 18.41 -11.52 12.92
N ASP A 65 18.70 -12.13 11.78
CA ASP A 65 19.95 -12.01 11.03
C ASP A 65 20.13 -10.61 10.45
N VAL A 66 19.10 -10.03 9.84
CA VAL A 66 19.11 -8.65 9.32
C VAL A 66 19.31 -7.65 10.45
N LEU A 67 18.58 -7.80 11.57
CA LEU A 67 18.70 -6.92 12.72
C LEU A 67 20.11 -7.00 13.33
N LYS A 68 20.71 -8.20 13.38
CA LYS A 68 22.08 -8.40 13.83
C LYS A 68 23.08 -7.73 12.88
N GLN A 69 22.94 -7.91 11.57
CA GLN A 69 23.77 -7.25 10.58
C GLN A 69 23.72 -5.73 10.73
N MET A 70 22.52 -5.13 10.82
CA MET A 70 22.34 -3.69 11.02
C MET A 70 22.99 -3.20 12.32
N THR A 71 22.89 -3.99 13.39
CA THR A 71 23.53 -3.68 14.67
C THR A 71 25.06 -3.65 14.54
N ASP A 72 25.63 -4.64 13.84
CA ASP A 72 27.07 -4.74 13.64
C ASP A 72 27.59 -3.64 12.68
N GLU A 73 26.83 -3.30 11.63
CA GLU A 73 27.14 -2.16 10.75
C GLU A 73 27.15 -0.84 11.52
N ALA A 74 26.14 -0.61 12.37
CA ALA A 74 26.03 0.61 13.18
C ALA A 74 27.20 0.76 14.16
N LYS A 75 27.58 -0.32 14.88
CA LYS A 75 28.74 -0.33 15.79
C LYS A 75 30.04 0.05 15.08
N ASN A 76 30.20 -0.42 13.86
CA ASN A 76 31.41 -0.21 13.07
C ASN A 76 31.38 1.09 12.25
N ARG A 77 30.36 1.95 12.43
CA ARG A 77 30.13 3.18 11.66
C ARG A 77 30.11 2.93 10.14
N VAL A 78 29.68 1.73 9.75
CA VAL A 78 29.51 1.36 8.35
C VAL A 78 28.21 1.98 7.87
N GLN A 79 28.26 2.67 6.74
CA GLN A 79 27.03 3.14 6.09
C GLN A 79 26.18 1.92 5.71
N PRO A 80 24.88 1.89 6.04
CA PRO A 80 24.05 0.74 5.76
C PRO A 80 24.08 0.43 4.27
N ALA A 81 24.28 -0.84 3.93
CA ALA A 81 24.25 -1.27 2.53
C ALA A 81 22.87 -0.95 1.92
N PRO A 82 22.79 -0.65 0.61
CA PRO A 82 21.51 -0.49 -0.05
C PRO A 82 20.67 -1.76 0.13
N LYS A 83 19.34 -1.58 0.26
CA LYS A 83 18.40 -2.71 0.33
C LYS A 83 18.63 -3.62 -0.87
N LYS A 84 18.78 -4.91 -0.62
CA LYS A 84 18.93 -5.93 -1.65
C LYS A 84 17.54 -6.42 -2.04
N TYR A 85 17.27 -6.44 -3.33
CA TYR A 85 16.06 -7.00 -3.90
C TYR A 85 16.40 -8.28 -4.65
N PHE A 86 15.46 -9.24 -4.68
CA PHE A 86 15.65 -10.55 -5.31
C PHE A 86 14.34 -11.07 -5.91
N LYS A 87 14.45 -11.91 -6.94
CA LYS A 87 13.29 -12.64 -7.47
C LYS A 87 12.95 -13.81 -6.53
N VAL A 88 11.67 -14.12 -6.42
CA VAL A 88 11.13 -15.23 -5.63
C VAL A 88 10.36 -16.14 -6.57
N SER A 89 10.56 -17.45 -6.51
CA SER A 89 9.78 -18.37 -7.33
C SER A 89 8.43 -18.67 -6.67
N LEU A 90 7.42 -18.99 -7.49
CA LEU A 90 6.11 -19.43 -6.98
C LEU A 90 6.23 -20.65 -6.05
N GLU A 91 7.16 -21.55 -6.35
CA GLU A 91 7.37 -22.78 -5.57
C GLU A 91 7.99 -22.48 -4.20
N ASP A 92 9.02 -21.63 -4.16
CA ASP A 92 9.64 -21.21 -2.90
C ASP A 92 8.61 -20.49 -2.01
N PHE A 93 7.80 -19.61 -2.60
CA PHE A 93 6.76 -18.89 -1.88
C PHE A 93 5.70 -19.82 -1.30
N LYS A 94 5.26 -20.84 -2.07
CA LYS A 94 4.29 -21.85 -1.61
C LYS A 94 4.83 -22.74 -0.51
N ASN A 95 6.12 -23.08 -0.58
CA ASN A 95 6.79 -23.94 0.40
C ASN A 95 7.14 -23.19 1.70
N THR A 96 6.94 -21.87 1.74
CA THR A 96 7.19 -21.06 2.93
C THR A 96 5.95 -20.99 3.80
N GLU A 97 5.96 -21.69 4.94
CA GLU A 97 4.79 -21.75 5.85
C GLU A 97 4.60 -20.47 6.68
N ASP A 98 5.68 -19.81 7.10
CA ASP A 98 5.58 -18.58 7.87
C ASP A 98 5.23 -17.40 6.96
N TRP A 99 4.09 -16.78 7.23
CA TRP A 99 3.62 -15.60 6.52
C TRP A 99 4.56 -14.41 6.66
N LYS A 100 5.33 -14.31 7.75
CA LYS A 100 6.33 -13.25 7.94
C LYS A 100 7.47 -13.39 6.93
N GLU A 101 7.90 -14.62 6.66
CA GLU A 101 8.90 -14.90 5.62
C GLU A 101 8.32 -14.62 4.23
N ARG A 102 7.08 -15.02 3.95
CA ARG A 102 6.39 -14.66 2.69
C ARG A 102 6.25 -13.15 2.50
N LEU A 103 5.92 -12.41 3.56
CA LEU A 103 5.88 -10.95 3.51
C LEU A 103 7.26 -10.34 3.26
N TYR A 104 8.30 -10.87 3.90
CA TYR A 104 9.68 -10.43 3.69
C TYR A 104 10.11 -10.65 2.23
N MET A 105 9.80 -11.83 1.67
CA MET A 105 10.04 -12.18 0.27
C MET A 105 9.43 -11.14 -0.69
N LEU A 106 8.15 -10.78 -0.52
CA LEU A 106 7.51 -9.80 -1.39
C LEU A 106 7.99 -8.36 -1.13
N SER A 107 8.33 -8.02 0.11
CA SER A 107 8.80 -6.66 0.47
C SER A 107 10.22 -6.36 -0.04
N HIS A 108 10.98 -7.40 -0.35
CA HIS A 108 12.31 -7.33 -0.97
C HIS A 108 12.29 -7.91 -2.39
N PHE A 109 11.12 -7.96 -3.02
CA PHE A 109 10.99 -8.46 -4.38
C PHE A 109 11.67 -7.48 -5.36
N ASP A 110 12.46 -8.01 -6.28
CA ASP A 110 13.01 -7.22 -7.38
C ASP A 110 11.89 -6.71 -8.30
N THR A 111 12.20 -5.80 -9.23
CA THR A 111 11.21 -5.19 -10.12
C THR A 111 10.36 -6.28 -10.78
N PRO A 112 9.03 -6.32 -10.54
CA PRO A 112 8.17 -7.37 -11.07
C PRO A 112 7.92 -7.17 -12.56
N ASP A 113 7.69 -8.27 -13.26
CA ASP A 113 7.33 -8.29 -14.67
C ASP A 113 6.20 -9.30 -14.94
N ALA A 114 5.78 -9.42 -16.19
CA ALA A 114 4.66 -10.28 -16.56
C ALA A 114 4.87 -11.78 -16.22
N ALA A 115 6.11 -12.25 -16.07
CA ALA A 115 6.37 -13.63 -15.66
C ALA A 115 6.03 -13.87 -14.18
N ASP A 116 5.91 -12.81 -13.38
CA ASP A 116 5.63 -12.89 -11.94
C ASP A 116 4.13 -12.97 -11.63
N TYR A 117 3.24 -12.83 -12.62
CA TYR A 117 1.78 -12.93 -12.41
C TYR A 117 1.35 -14.21 -11.68
N PRO A 118 1.86 -15.41 -11.96
CA PRO A 118 1.47 -16.61 -11.22
C PRO A 118 1.81 -16.53 -9.72
N LEU A 119 2.96 -15.97 -9.36
CA LEU A 119 3.36 -15.73 -7.97
C LEU A 119 2.43 -14.71 -7.32
N LEU A 120 2.28 -13.53 -7.94
CA LEU A 120 1.56 -12.42 -7.34
C LEU A 120 0.06 -12.70 -7.24
N SER A 121 -0.51 -13.39 -8.23
CA SER A 121 -1.89 -13.89 -8.19
C SER A 121 -2.10 -14.86 -7.04
N HIS A 122 -1.18 -15.81 -6.84
CA HIS A 122 -1.25 -16.71 -5.68
C HIS A 122 -1.15 -15.95 -4.35
N ALA A 123 -0.29 -14.94 -4.28
CA ALA A 123 -0.14 -14.11 -3.09
C ALA A 123 -1.38 -13.24 -2.79
N LEU A 124 -2.25 -12.98 -3.77
CA LEU A 124 -3.56 -12.34 -3.54
C LEU A 124 -4.53 -13.23 -2.76
N ASP A 125 -4.26 -14.53 -2.62
CA ASP A 125 -5.08 -15.46 -1.84
C ASP A 125 -4.46 -15.79 -0.47
N ASP A 126 -3.35 -15.13 -0.09
CA ASP A 126 -2.68 -15.37 1.19
C ASP A 126 -3.61 -15.07 2.39
N GLU A 127 -3.50 -15.87 3.45
CA GLU A 127 -4.30 -15.69 4.65
C GLU A 127 -4.10 -14.31 5.30
N LYS A 128 -2.90 -13.74 5.21
CA LYS A 128 -2.54 -12.46 5.83
C LYS A 128 -2.72 -11.30 4.87
N MET A 129 -3.43 -10.28 5.33
CA MET A 129 -3.74 -9.10 4.51
C MET A 129 -2.49 -8.32 4.11
N GLN A 130 -1.44 -8.35 4.91
CA GLN A 130 -0.18 -7.66 4.63
C GLN A 130 0.47 -8.23 3.37
N VAL A 131 0.50 -9.57 3.23
CA VAL A 131 1.01 -10.26 2.05
C VAL A 131 0.17 -9.90 0.82
N ARG A 132 -1.16 -10.04 0.93
CA ARG A 132 -2.08 -9.69 -0.16
C ARG A 132 -1.91 -8.23 -0.62
N ARG A 133 -1.79 -7.29 0.34
CA ARG A 133 -1.60 -5.86 0.03
C ARG A 133 -0.30 -5.60 -0.72
N ILE A 134 0.81 -6.20 -0.30
CA ILE A 134 2.10 -6.04 -1.02
C ILE A 134 2.01 -6.67 -2.41
N ALA A 135 1.34 -7.80 -2.57
CA ALA A 135 1.10 -8.39 -3.89
C ALA A 135 0.35 -7.44 -4.84
N VAL A 136 -0.67 -6.71 -4.35
CA VAL A 136 -1.35 -5.67 -5.15
C VAL A 136 -0.40 -4.55 -5.57
N SER A 137 0.46 -4.08 -4.66
CA SER A 137 1.45 -3.04 -4.98
C SER A 137 2.46 -3.52 -6.05
N LEU A 138 2.94 -4.77 -5.93
CA LEU A 138 3.85 -5.35 -6.92
C LEU A 138 3.15 -5.56 -8.28
N LEU A 139 1.89 -5.97 -8.28
CA LEU A 139 1.08 -6.07 -9.51
C LEU A 139 1.01 -4.72 -10.23
N ALA A 140 0.75 -3.63 -9.49
CA ALA A 140 0.69 -2.28 -10.05
C ALA A 140 2.00 -1.83 -10.72
N MET A 141 3.16 -2.31 -10.21
CA MET A 141 4.48 -2.00 -10.77
C MET A 141 4.76 -2.66 -12.14
N ILE A 142 3.97 -3.66 -12.56
CA ILE A 142 4.12 -4.29 -13.88
C ILE A 142 3.65 -3.34 -15.00
N GLU A 143 2.84 -2.31 -14.68
CA GLU A 143 2.39 -1.27 -15.61
C GLU A 143 1.68 -1.79 -16.88
N SER A 144 1.00 -2.94 -16.79
CA SER A 144 0.32 -3.58 -17.92
C SER A 144 -1.19 -3.59 -17.75
N LYS A 145 -1.92 -3.50 -18.87
CA LYS A 145 -3.38 -3.64 -18.87
C LYS A 145 -3.84 -5.03 -18.41
N GLU A 146 -3.02 -6.06 -18.60
CA GLU A 146 -3.30 -7.41 -18.06
C GLU A 146 -3.37 -7.44 -16.53
N THR A 147 -2.75 -6.46 -15.85
CA THR A 147 -2.78 -6.32 -14.40
C THR A 147 -4.20 -6.08 -13.86
N LEU A 148 -5.08 -5.45 -14.65
CA LEU A 148 -6.43 -5.05 -14.23
C LEU A 148 -7.28 -6.23 -13.74
N GLN A 149 -7.12 -7.43 -14.30
CA GLN A 149 -7.89 -8.60 -13.86
C GLN A 149 -7.56 -9.00 -12.41
N TYR A 150 -6.29 -8.84 -12.00
CA TYR A 150 -5.84 -9.13 -10.65
C TYR A 150 -6.23 -8.02 -9.67
N LEU A 151 -6.23 -6.76 -10.13
CA LEU A 151 -6.77 -5.66 -9.32
C LEU A 151 -8.28 -5.82 -9.10
N SER A 152 -9.03 -6.33 -10.08
CA SER A 152 -10.47 -6.61 -9.94
C SER A 152 -10.73 -7.69 -8.88
N GLN A 153 -9.87 -8.72 -8.79
CA GLN A 153 -9.89 -9.68 -7.67
C GLN A 153 -9.60 -8.98 -6.34
N ALA A 154 -8.56 -8.15 -6.27
CA ALA A 154 -8.18 -7.44 -5.06
C ALA A 154 -9.23 -6.41 -4.58
N MET A 155 -10.02 -5.83 -5.51
CA MET A 155 -11.17 -4.99 -5.20
C MET A 155 -12.31 -5.73 -4.49
N LYS A 156 -12.27 -7.07 -4.47
CA LYS A 156 -13.25 -7.92 -3.77
C LYS A 156 -12.70 -8.46 -2.44
N ASP A 157 -11.50 -8.02 -2.03
CA ASP A 157 -10.86 -8.50 -0.81
C ASP A 157 -11.68 -8.17 0.45
N ARG A 158 -11.62 -9.07 1.43
CA ARG A 158 -12.27 -8.89 2.75
C ARG A 158 -11.73 -7.68 3.52
N ALA A 159 -10.45 -7.36 3.37
CA ALA A 159 -9.76 -6.31 4.10
C ALA A 159 -9.82 -4.98 3.33
N VAL A 160 -10.30 -3.93 4.01
CA VAL A 160 -10.39 -2.57 3.45
C VAL A 160 -9.03 -2.07 2.92
N PRO A 161 -7.89 -2.28 3.61
CA PRO A 161 -6.61 -1.81 3.09
C PRO A 161 -6.19 -2.45 1.77
N VAL A 162 -6.55 -3.71 1.52
CA VAL A 162 -6.24 -4.38 0.23
C VAL A 162 -7.09 -3.76 -0.88
N ARG A 163 -8.40 -3.60 -0.67
CA ARG A 163 -9.29 -2.95 -1.65
C ARG A 163 -8.87 -1.51 -1.93
N ARG A 164 -8.47 -0.75 -0.90
CA ARG A 164 -7.93 0.60 -1.07
C ARG A 164 -6.66 0.57 -1.93
N THR A 165 -5.69 -0.31 -1.62
CA THR A 165 -4.46 -0.42 -2.42
C THR A 165 -4.75 -0.81 -3.86
N ALA A 166 -5.77 -1.62 -4.12
CA ALA A 166 -6.20 -1.94 -5.48
C ALA A 166 -6.76 -0.70 -6.18
N ALA A 167 -7.63 0.09 -5.54
CA ALA A 167 -8.15 1.34 -6.09
C ALA A 167 -7.03 2.40 -6.32
N ASP A 168 -6.04 2.47 -5.42
CA ASP A 168 -4.83 3.28 -5.61
C ASP A 168 -4.08 2.81 -6.88
N ALA A 169 -3.87 1.49 -7.02
CA ALA A 169 -3.20 0.91 -8.19
C ALA A 169 -3.93 1.16 -9.52
N TYR A 170 -5.28 1.14 -9.54
CA TYR A 170 -6.02 1.54 -10.75
C TYR A 170 -5.67 2.97 -11.17
N SER A 171 -5.55 3.90 -10.22
CA SER A 171 -5.21 5.31 -10.49
C SER A 171 -3.77 5.48 -10.98
N ASP A 172 -2.84 4.72 -10.39
CA ASP A 172 -1.44 4.72 -10.82
C ASP A 172 -1.31 4.23 -12.28
N LEU A 173 -1.97 3.12 -12.61
CA LEU A 173 -2.01 2.59 -13.98
C LEU A 173 -2.74 3.53 -14.95
N GLY A 174 -3.92 4.02 -14.56
CA GLY A 174 -4.73 4.96 -15.36
C GLY A 174 -5.20 4.39 -16.69
N PHE A 175 -5.63 3.12 -16.71
CA PHE A 175 -6.26 2.49 -17.86
C PHE A 175 -7.79 2.65 -17.77
N LYS A 176 -8.42 3.27 -18.78
CA LYS A 176 -9.89 3.51 -18.79
C LYS A 176 -10.73 2.25 -18.62
N GLU A 177 -10.18 1.10 -18.97
CA GLU A 177 -10.82 -0.20 -18.81
C GLU A 177 -11.08 -0.59 -17.36
N GLY A 178 -10.40 0.06 -16.40
CA GLY A 178 -10.70 -0.05 -14.97
C GLY A 178 -11.96 0.70 -14.51
N LEU A 179 -12.60 1.51 -15.38
CA LEU A 179 -13.80 2.27 -15.02
C LEU A 179 -14.94 1.36 -14.55
N THR A 180 -15.11 0.19 -15.16
CA THR A 180 -16.16 -0.77 -14.77
C THR A 180 -16.00 -1.20 -13.31
N ASP A 181 -14.80 -1.58 -12.90
CA ASP A 181 -14.52 -1.95 -11.51
C ASP A 181 -14.70 -0.76 -10.56
N MET A 182 -14.34 0.45 -10.99
CA MET A 182 -14.51 1.66 -10.18
C MET A 182 -15.97 2.09 -10.04
N TYR A 183 -16.83 1.84 -11.03
CA TYR A 183 -18.27 2.06 -10.89
C TYR A 183 -18.87 1.18 -9.80
N GLU A 184 -18.44 -0.09 -9.71
CA GLU A 184 -18.84 -0.98 -8.62
C GLU A 184 -18.30 -0.49 -7.26
N ALA A 185 -17.05 -0.01 -7.25
CA ALA A 185 -16.37 0.46 -6.04
C ALA A 185 -16.97 1.75 -5.44
N LEU A 186 -17.72 2.54 -6.21
CA LEU A 186 -18.55 3.63 -5.68
C LEU A 186 -19.60 3.13 -4.67
N GLY A 187 -19.95 1.84 -4.68
CA GLY A 187 -20.83 1.21 -3.70
C GLY A 187 -20.12 0.54 -2.52
N ASP A 188 -18.79 0.67 -2.38
CA ASP A 188 -18.04 -0.02 -1.33
C ASP A 188 -18.49 0.40 0.08
N LYS A 189 -18.48 -0.54 1.03
CA LYS A 189 -18.81 -0.26 2.44
C LYS A 189 -17.89 0.78 3.07
N SER A 190 -16.64 0.86 2.61
CA SER A 190 -15.61 1.75 3.12
C SER A 190 -15.58 3.08 2.37
N PRO A 191 -15.75 4.21 3.07
CA PRO A 191 -15.66 5.54 2.48
C PRO A 191 -14.39 5.82 1.69
N ILE A 192 -13.24 5.35 2.18
CA ILE A 192 -11.96 5.59 1.52
C ILE A 192 -11.87 4.87 0.18
N VAL A 193 -12.50 3.70 0.03
CA VAL A 193 -12.53 2.97 -1.24
C VAL A 193 -13.44 3.69 -2.23
N ARG A 194 -14.63 4.13 -1.78
CA ARG A 194 -15.54 4.94 -2.62
C ARG A 194 -14.90 6.25 -3.07
N TRP A 195 -14.18 6.92 -2.17
CA TRP A 195 -13.44 8.15 -2.48
C TRP A 195 -12.40 7.92 -3.57
N ARG A 196 -11.61 6.83 -3.47
CA ARG A 196 -10.61 6.45 -4.49
C ARG A 196 -11.26 6.11 -5.83
N ALA A 197 -12.40 5.42 -5.81
CA ALA A 197 -13.17 5.15 -7.02
C ALA A 197 -13.64 6.45 -7.69
N ALA A 198 -14.21 7.38 -6.94
CA ALA A 198 -14.62 8.69 -7.44
C ALA A 198 -13.44 9.51 -7.98
N MET A 199 -12.26 9.43 -7.34
CA MET A 199 -11.04 10.06 -7.81
C MET A 199 -10.55 9.47 -9.14
N PHE A 200 -10.54 8.14 -9.27
CA PHE A 200 -10.21 7.50 -10.54
C PHE A 200 -11.18 7.91 -11.67
N ILE A 201 -12.49 7.93 -11.39
CA ILE A 201 -13.50 8.32 -12.38
C ILE A 201 -13.37 9.80 -12.72
N TYR A 202 -13.02 10.66 -11.77
CA TYR A 202 -12.66 12.04 -12.05
C TYR A 202 -11.53 12.11 -13.08
N GLU A 203 -10.48 11.31 -12.94
CA GLU A 203 -9.31 11.33 -13.83
C GLU A 203 -9.56 10.65 -15.20
N MET A 204 -10.28 9.53 -15.21
CA MET A 204 -10.36 8.66 -16.39
C MET A 204 -11.74 8.64 -17.06
N GLY A 205 -12.77 9.05 -16.34
CA GLY A 205 -14.16 8.97 -16.77
C GLY A 205 -14.51 9.88 -17.94
N ASP A 206 -15.65 9.61 -18.55
CA ASP A 206 -16.26 10.41 -19.60
C ASP A 206 -17.78 10.43 -19.39
N GLU A 207 -18.55 10.88 -20.38
CA GLU A 207 -20.01 10.96 -20.27
C GLU A 207 -20.66 9.64 -19.84
N SER A 208 -20.06 8.49 -20.18
CA SER A 208 -20.55 7.17 -19.76
C SER A 208 -20.50 6.95 -18.25
N SER A 209 -19.65 7.68 -17.53
CA SER A 209 -19.49 7.60 -16.07
C SER A 209 -20.59 8.35 -15.30
N LEU A 210 -21.29 9.29 -15.95
CA LEU A 210 -22.26 10.17 -15.28
C LEU A 210 -23.39 9.39 -14.60
N GLN A 211 -23.86 8.30 -15.21
CA GLN A 211 -24.92 7.48 -14.63
C GLN A 211 -24.48 6.87 -13.29
N ALA A 212 -23.28 6.31 -13.22
CA ALA A 212 -22.75 5.69 -12.02
C ALA A 212 -22.47 6.72 -10.91
N LEU A 213 -21.91 7.88 -11.27
CA LEU A 213 -21.64 8.97 -10.33
C LEU A 213 -22.92 9.54 -9.74
N ARG A 214 -23.93 9.84 -10.56
CA ARG A 214 -25.22 10.38 -10.10
C ARG A 214 -25.97 9.42 -9.19
N ALA A 215 -25.82 8.10 -9.38
CA ALA A 215 -26.38 7.10 -8.48
C ALA A 215 -25.78 7.14 -7.06
N HIS A 216 -24.61 7.76 -6.88
CA HIS A 216 -23.88 7.85 -5.61
C HIS A 216 -23.65 9.30 -5.14
N GLN A 217 -24.24 10.31 -5.79
CA GLN A 217 -24.00 11.73 -5.50
C GLN A 217 -24.35 12.15 -4.07
N ASP A 218 -25.31 11.46 -3.45
CA ASP A 218 -25.80 11.71 -2.10
C ASP A 218 -25.09 10.84 -1.04
N ASP A 219 -23.84 10.46 -1.28
CA ASP A 219 -23.03 9.62 -0.37
C ASP A 219 -23.08 10.12 1.09
N SER A 220 -23.11 9.23 2.08
CA SER A 220 -23.11 9.64 3.49
C SER A 220 -21.89 10.48 3.93
N GLN A 221 -20.74 10.32 3.28
CA GLN A 221 -19.47 10.92 3.66
C GLN A 221 -19.19 12.17 2.83
N TYR A 222 -18.89 13.28 3.52
CA TYR A 222 -18.71 14.59 2.88
C TYR A 222 -17.63 14.56 1.80
N ASP A 223 -16.45 14.03 2.12
CA ASP A 223 -15.33 14.00 1.17
C ASP A 223 -15.63 13.16 -0.07
N VAL A 224 -16.42 12.08 0.08
CA VAL A 224 -16.86 11.24 -1.04
C VAL A 224 -17.84 12.00 -1.93
N ARG A 225 -18.86 12.65 -1.34
CA ARG A 225 -19.80 13.48 -2.10
C ARG A 225 -19.10 14.57 -2.89
N LEU A 226 -18.20 15.31 -2.23
CA LEU A 226 -17.43 16.39 -2.86
C LEU A 226 -16.63 15.86 -4.05
N GLN A 227 -15.94 14.72 -3.90
CA GLN A 227 -15.18 14.12 -4.98
C GLN A 227 -16.06 13.67 -6.16
N ILE A 228 -17.25 13.11 -5.88
CA ILE A 228 -18.23 12.71 -6.90
C ILE A 228 -18.76 13.94 -7.64
N GLU A 229 -19.13 15.00 -6.93
CA GLU A 229 -19.60 16.27 -7.51
C GLU A 229 -18.54 16.91 -8.42
N MET A 230 -17.27 16.89 -7.98
CA MET A 230 -16.15 17.34 -8.82
C MET A 230 -16.01 16.52 -10.10
N ALA A 231 -16.18 15.19 -10.03
CA ALA A 231 -16.14 14.30 -11.19
C ALA A 231 -17.28 14.59 -12.17
N ILE A 232 -18.51 14.74 -11.68
CA ILE A 232 -19.68 15.10 -12.49
C ILE A 232 -19.45 16.45 -13.18
N THR A 233 -19.07 17.47 -12.41
CA THR A 233 -18.86 18.83 -12.92
C THR A 233 -17.81 18.87 -14.03
N ARG A 234 -16.66 18.19 -13.82
CA ARG A 234 -15.60 18.11 -14.84
C ARG A 234 -16.11 17.48 -16.13
N ILE A 235 -16.81 16.35 -16.02
CA ILE A 235 -17.32 15.61 -17.18
C ILE A 235 -18.37 16.45 -17.94
N GLU A 236 -19.29 17.10 -17.24
CA GLU A 236 -20.34 17.93 -17.86
C GLU A 236 -19.80 19.20 -18.53
N GLN A 237 -18.72 19.78 -18.00
CA GLN A 237 -18.06 20.95 -18.58
C GLN A 237 -17.13 20.59 -19.75
N GLY A 238 -16.98 19.30 -20.06
CA GLY A 238 -16.12 18.83 -21.15
C GLY A 238 -14.63 19.06 -20.90
N GLU A 239 -14.23 19.28 -19.65
CA GLU A 239 -12.82 19.48 -19.29
C GLU A 239 -12.10 18.14 -19.35
N SER A 240 -11.08 18.02 -20.20
CA SER A 240 -10.16 16.88 -20.15
C SER A 240 -9.47 16.85 -18.78
N ALA A 241 -9.53 15.72 -18.07
CA ALA A 241 -8.76 15.57 -16.86
C ALA A 241 -7.27 15.77 -17.17
N LEU A 242 -6.56 16.53 -16.32
CA LEU A 242 -5.12 16.78 -16.44
C LEU A 242 -4.26 15.51 -16.22
N GLY A 243 -4.88 14.33 -16.07
CA GLY A 243 -4.25 13.08 -15.64
C GLY A 243 -4.02 13.03 -14.13
N SER A 244 -3.55 11.89 -13.60
CA SER A 244 -3.25 11.75 -12.17
C SER A 244 -2.15 12.74 -11.73
N VAL A 245 -2.18 13.19 -10.46
CA VAL A 245 -1.18 14.14 -9.93
C VAL A 245 0.26 13.64 -10.14
N TRP A 246 0.47 12.33 -10.05
CA TRP A 246 1.76 11.71 -10.32
C TRP A 246 2.16 11.76 -11.80
N LYS A 247 1.24 11.49 -12.73
CA LYS A 247 1.49 11.67 -14.18
C LYS A 247 1.72 13.14 -14.54
N GLN A 248 1.05 14.08 -13.85
CA GLN A 248 1.32 15.51 -14.01
C GLN A 248 2.72 15.89 -13.48
N MET A 249 3.19 15.27 -12.41
CA MET A 249 4.55 15.45 -11.90
C MET A 249 5.59 14.89 -12.87
N GLN A 250 5.42 13.67 -13.39
CA GLN A 250 6.32 13.10 -14.41
C GLN A 250 6.35 13.90 -15.72
N ASN A 251 5.21 14.41 -16.16
CA ASN A 251 5.12 15.20 -17.39
C ASN A 251 5.69 16.63 -17.25
N ARG A 252 5.89 17.13 -16.01
CA ARG A 252 6.54 18.43 -15.76
C ARG A 252 8.06 18.37 -15.80
N GLU A 253 8.65 17.17 -15.75
CA GLU A 253 10.12 16.96 -15.79
C GLU A 253 10.65 16.68 -17.21
N ARG A 254 9.81 16.82 -18.24
CA ARG A 254 10.19 16.80 -19.67
C ARG A 254 10.04 18.17 -20.29
#